data_AF-A0A945LCB5-F1
#
_entry.id   AF-A0A945LCB5-F1
#
_cell.length_a   1.000
_cell.length_b   1.000
_cell.length_c   1.000
_cell.angle_alpha   90.00
_cell.angle_beta   90.00
_cell.angle_gamma   90.00
#
_symmetry.space_group_name_H-M   'P 1'
#
loop_
_entity.id
_entity.type
_entity.pdbx_description
1 polymer ?
#
loop_
_entity_poly.entity_id
_entity_poly.type
_entity_poly.pdbx_seq_one_letter_code
_entity_poly.pdbx_strand_id
1 'polypeptide(L)' 'MGSGSTRPNNADDKMFAAIERGDQGDFKDRNPPKNTDKKLIKEKQKRKEKEQEKTEKLRALRLAAEQERAAK' A
#
# COMPACT_ATOMS: atom_id res chain seq x y z
N MET A 1 3.69 -47.18 35.17
CA MET A 1 3.16 -45.94 34.56
C MET A 1 4.36 -45.14 34.05
N GLY A 2 4.86 -45.47 32.86
CA GLY A 2 5.96 -44.72 32.24
C GLY A 2 5.37 -43.51 31.54
N SER A 3 5.60 -42.34 32.14
CA SER A 3 5.27 -41.02 31.58
C SER A 3 5.85 -40.90 30.17
N GLY A 4 5.08 -40.43 29.21
CA GLY A 4 4.81 -39.03 29.05
C GLY A 4 5.14 -38.72 27.61
N SER A 5 4.18 -38.21 26.86
CA SER A 5 4.33 -37.78 25.48
C SER A 5 5.56 -36.87 25.35
N THR A 6 6.68 -37.37 24.83
CA THR A 6 7.83 -36.54 24.43
C THR A 6 7.53 -35.65 23.22
N ARG A 7 6.28 -35.69 22.74
CA ARG A 7 5.76 -34.83 21.70
C ARG A 7 5.00 -33.67 22.36
N PRO A 8 5.38 -32.41 22.08
CA PRO A 8 4.70 -31.24 22.62
C PRO A 8 3.25 -31.21 22.12
N ASN A 9 2.29 -31.20 23.06
CA ASN A 9 0.87 -31.43 22.77
C ASN A 9 0.04 -30.14 22.78
N ASN A 10 0.50 -29.08 23.45
CA ASN A 10 -0.15 -27.76 23.44
C ASN A 10 0.69 -26.73 22.63
N ALA A 11 0.15 -25.52 22.43
CA ALA A 11 0.82 -24.48 21.65
C ALA A 11 2.09 -23.96 22.34
N ASP A 12 2.06 -23.84 23.67
CA ASP A 12 3.17 -23.31 24.46
C ASP A 12 4.35 -24.29 24.47
N ASP A 13 4.12 -25.59 24.65
CA ASP A 13 5.12 -26.66 24.59
C ASP A 13 5.81 -26.71 23.21
N LYS A 14 5.05 -26.47 22.14
CA LYS A 14 5.59 -26.42 20.77
C LYS A 14 6.48 -25.20 20.59
N MET A 15 6.11 -24.09 21.21
CA MET A 15 6.86 -22.83 21.18
C MET A 15 8.17 -22.97 21.97
N PHE A 16 8.13 -23.51 23.19
CA PHE A 16 9.33 -23.85 23.96
C PHE A 16 10.23 -24.85 23.23
N ALA A 17 9.67 -25.91 22.66
CA ALA A 17 10.44 -26.90 21.89
C ALA A 17 10.99 -26.38 20.55
N ALA A 18 10.43 -25.30 20.00
CA ALA A 18 10.95 -24.63 18.80
C ALA A 18 12.10 -23.67 19.18
N ILE A 19 11.96 -22.95 20.29
CA ILE A 19 13.01 -22.11 20.87
C ILE A 19 14.22 -22.96 21.28
N GLU A 20 14.00 -24.07 21.99
CA GLU A 20 15.06 -25.00 22.41
C GLU A 20 15.78 -25.68 21.24
N ARG A 21 15.08 -25.92 20.13
CA ARG A 21 15.69 -26.45 18.89
C ARG A 21 16.54 -25.43 18.13
N GLY A 22 16.57 -24.18 18.57
CA GLY A 22 17.23 -23.11 17.82
C GLY A 22 16.57 -22.86 16.48
N ASP A 23 15.28 -23.21 16.32
CA ASP A 23 14.47 -22.91 15.13
C ASP A 23 14.05 -21.43 15.12
N GLN A 24 15.01 -20.56 15.46
CA GLN A 24 15.04 -19.16 15.09
C GLN A 24 15.49 -19.07 13.63
N GLY A 25 14.87 -19.85 12.75
CA GLY A 25 15.12 -19.77 11.33
C GLY A 25 14.92 -18.32 10.93
N ASP A 26 16.03 -17.65 10.57
CA ASP A 26 16.09 -16.24 10.23
C ASP A 26 14.80 -15.86 9.51
N PHE A 27 13.94 -15.06 10.13
CA PHE A 27 12.91 -14.38 9.41
C PHE A 27 13.64 -13.42 8.47
N LYS A 28 14.05 -13.94 7.32
CA LYS A 28 14.65 -13.18 6.24
C LYS A 28 13.53 -12.26 5.81
N ASP A 29 13.56 -11.03 6.32
CA ASP A 29 12.80 -9.94 5.78
C ASP A 29 13.25 -9.82 4.33
N ARG A 30 12.51 -10.51 3.45
CA ARG A 30 12.76 -10.57 2.02
C ARG A 30 12.35 -9.21 1.49
N ASN A 31 13.10 -8.16 1.83
CA ASN A 31 12.91 -6.82 1.33
C ASN A 31 13.04 -6.90 -0.20
N PRO A 32 11.91 -6.95 -0.92
CA PRO A 32 11.98 -7.14 -2.35
C PRO A 32 12.60 -5.87 -2.94
N PRO A 33 13.44 -5.98 -3.98
CA PRO A 33 14.04 -4.80 -4.59
C PRO A 33 12.93 -3.85 -5.02
N LYS A 34 13.00 -2.60 -4.54
CA LYS A 34 12.00 -1.57 -4.87
C LYS A 34 12.05 -1.33 -6.38
N ASN A 35 10.93 -1.55 -7.07
CA ASN A 35 10.84 -1.23 -8.49
C ASN A 35 10.96 0.29 -8.68
N THR A 36 12.00 0.72 -9.38
CA THR A 36 12.28 2.14 -9.67
C THR A 36 11.55 2.65 -10.91
N ASP A 37 10.83 1.78 -11.65
CA ASP A 37 10.08 2.18 -12.84
C ASP A 37 8.84 3.00 -12.47
N LYS A 38 9.00 4.32 -12.51
CA LYS A 38 7.95 5.31 -12.23
C LYS A 38 7.14 5.69 -13.47
N LYS A 39 7.26 5.01 -14.61
CA LYS A 39 6.57 5.37 -15.86
C LYS A 39 5.05 5.49 -15.68
N LEU A 40 4.42 4.48 -15.07
CA LEU A 40 2.97 4.47 -14.83
C LEU A 40 2.52 5.61 -13.92
N ILE A 41 3.33 5.99 -12.94
CA ILE A 41 3.05 7.10 -12.03
C ILE A 41 3.04 8.42 -12.81
N LYS A 42 4.09 8.65 -13.60
CA LYS A 42 4.20 9.84 -14.45
C LYS A 42 3.07 9.93 -15.47
N GLU A 43 2.68 8.81 -16.05
CA GLU A 43 1.58 8.76 -17.01
C GLU A 43 0.23 9.12 -16.37
N LYS A 44 -0.06 8.58 -15.19
CA LYS A 44 -1.27 8.94 -14.43
C LYS A 44 -1.30 10.41 -14.03
N GLN A 45 -0.16 10.98 -13.63
CA GLN A 45 -0.03 12.41 -13.32
C GLN A 45 -0.37 13.27 -14.55
N LYS A 46 0.21 12.97 -15.71
CA LYS A 46 -0.08 13.69 -16.96
C LYS A 46 -1.55 13.63 -17.37
N ARG A 47 -2.22 12.50 -17.16
CA ARG A 47 -3.66 12.37 -17.43
C ARG A 47 -4.48 13.26 -16.50
N LYS A 48 -4.14 13.24 -15.21
CA LYS A 48 -4.81 14.06 -14.19
C LYS A 48 -4.63 15.56 -14.43
N GLU A 49 -3.43 16.01 -14.77
CA GLU A 49 -3.14 17.41 -15.10
C GLU A 49 -3.99 17.90 -16.28
N LYS A 50 -4.08 17.11 -17.35
CA LYS A 50 -4.92 17.44 -18.51
C LYS A 50 -6.41 17.53 -18.17
N GLU A 51 -6.90 16.67 -17.28
CA GLU A 51 -8.29 16.73 -16.81
C GLU A 51 -8.52 17.98 -15.97
N GLN A 52 -7.61 18.29 -15.04
CA GLN A 52 -7.66 19.50 -14.22
C GLN A 52 -7.68 20.77 -15.08
N GLU A 53 -6.77 20.89 -16.05
CA GLU A 53 -6.73 22.04 -16.97
C GLU A 53 -8.06 22.24 -17.71
N LYS A 54 -8.68 21.15 -18.20
CA LYS A 54 -10.00 21.24 -18.86
C LYS A 54 -11.07 21.74 -17.91
N THR A 55 -11.09 21.22 -16.68
CA THR A 55 -12.07 21.65 -15.68
C THR A 55 -11.89 23.10 -15.26
N GLU A 56 -10.65 23.56 -15.13
CA GLU A 56 -10.32 24.95 -14.81
C GLU A 56 -10.75 25.90 -15.93
N LYS A 57 -10.46 25.56 -17.19
CA LYS A 57 -10.95 26.32 -18.35
C LYS A 57 -12.47 26.42 -18.38
N LEU A 58 -13.18 25.32 -18.12
CA LEU A 58 -14.64 25.33 -18.06
C LEU A 58 -15.18 26.17 -16.90
N ARG A 59 -14.53 26.14 -15.72
CA ARG A 59 -14.91 27.01 -14.60
C ARG A 59 -14.68 28.48 -14.92
N ALA A 60 -13.56 28.82 -15.54
CA ALA A 60 -13.25 30.19 -15.95
C ALA A 60 -14.30 30.72 -16.95
N LEU A 61 -14.68 29.92 -17.94
CA LEU A 61 -15.73 30.28 -18.90
C LEU A 61 -17.10 30.47 -18.23
N ARG A 62 -17.45 29.61 -17.25
CA ARG A 62 -18.69 29.76 -16.48
C ARG A 62 -18.70 31.05 -15.66
N LEU A 63 -17.60 31.34 -14.96
CA LEU A 63 -17.44 32.57 -14.18
C LEU A 63 -17.55 33.81 -15.08
N ALA A 64 -16.90 33.82 -16.25
CA ALA A 64 -17.02 34.91 -17.20
C ALA A 64 -18.47 35.10 -17.68
N ALA A 65 -19.16 34.01 -18.02
CA ALA A 65 -20.56 34.06 -18.44
C ALA A 65 -21.51 34.52 -17.31
N GLU A 66 -21.24 34.17 -16.06
CA GLU A 66 -21.99 34.65 -14.89
C GLU A 66 -21.79 36.16 -14.67
N GLN A 67 -20.56 36.66 -14.81
CA GLN A 67 -20.26 38.08 -14.73
C GLN A 67 -20.93 38.87 -15.86
N GLU A 68 -20.87 38.39 -17.10
CA GLU A 68 -21.56 39.02 -18.23
C GLU A 68 -23.08 39.05 -18.05
N ARG A 69 -23.67 38.00 -17.47
CA ARG A 69 -25.10 37.96 -17.13
C ARG A 69 -25.45 38.93 -16.00
N ALA A 70 -24.58 39.09 -15.01
CA ALA A 70 -24.80 40.03 -13.91
C ALA A 70 -24.59 41.50 -14.31
N ALA A 71 -23.79 41.75 -15.36
CA ALA A 71 -23.55 43.07 -15.91
C ALA A 71 -24.61 43.53 -16.94
N LYS A 72 -25.53 42.64 -17.32
CA LYS A 72 -26.66 42.91 -18.23
C LYS A 72 -27.93 43.17 -17.45
#